data_AF-A0AAJ3UYV4-F1
#
_entry.id   AF-A0AAJ3UYV4-F1
#
_cell.length_a   1.000
_cell.length_b   1.000
_cell.length_c   1.000
_cell.angle_alpha   90.00
_cell.angle_beta   90.00
_cell.angle_gamma   90.00
#
_symmetry.space_group_name_H-M   'P 1'
#
loop_
_entity.id
_entity.type
_entity.pdbx_description
1 polymer ?
#
loop_
_entity_poly.entity_id
_entity_poly.type
_entity_poly.pdbx_seq_one_letter_code
_entity_poly.pdbx_strand_id
1 'polypeptide(L)' 'MSPADMEKLCLENIEAGKNFGIAEEKANITLVTPKGWRAPPKFPRGHLLQVKENGDRLWHFPSKRVLAWVRAAAKQGGAA' A
#
# COMPACT_ATOMS: atom_id res chain seq x y z
N MET A 1 8.78 4.74 -5.53
CA MET A 1 8.61 4.46 -4.09
C MET A 1 9.39 3.19 -3.78
N SER A 2 10.34 3.26 -2.86
CA SER A 2 11.09 2.07 -2.43
C SER A 2 10.25 1.20 -1.47
N PRO A 3 10.63 -0.07 -1.23
CA PRO A 3 9.99 -0.90 -0.20
C PRO A 3 10.03 -0.25 1.20
N ALA A 4 11.14 0.41 1.56
CA ALA A 4 11.28 1.10 2.84
C ALA A 4 10.32 2.29 2.98
N ASP A 5 10.14 3.08 1.91
CA ASP A 5 9.16 4.17 1.90
C ASP A 5 7.73 3.64 2.07
N MET A 6 7.42 2.50 1.43
CA MET A 6 6.10 1.89 1.50
C MET A 6 5.81 1.31 2.89
N GLU A 7 6.80 0.69 3.54
CA GLU A 7 6.69 0.23 4.93
C GLU A 7 6.45 1.42 5.87
N LYS A 8 7.25 2.48 5.75
CA LYS A 8 7.10 3.71 6.55
C LYS A 8 5.69 4.30 6.40
N LEU A 9 5.22 4.47 5.17
CA LEU A 9 3.87 4.99 4.88
C LEU A 9 2.77 4.14 5.53
N CYS A 10 2.89 2.81 5.50
CA CYS A 10 1.91 1.93 6.14
C CYS A 10 1.89 2.09 7.65
N LEU A 11 3.08 2.18 8.28
CA LEU A 11 3.22 2.34 9.73
C LEU A 11 2.66 3.69 10.19
N GLU A 12 3.04 4.78 9.52
CA GLU A 12 2.53 6.12 9.83
C GLU A 12 1.01 6.20 9.73
N ASN A 13 0.42 5.55 8.72
CA ASN A 13 -1.03 5.55 8.54
C ASN A 13 -1.75 4.72 9.62
N ILE A 14 -1.18 3.59 10.02
CA ILE A 14 -1.71 2.77 11.13
C ILE A 14 -1.64 3.54 12.45
N GLU A 15 -0.51 4.21 12.72
CA GLU A 15 -0.33 5.02 13.92
C GLU A 15 -1.26 6.23 13.96
N ALA A 16 -1.37 6.96 12.84
CA ALA A 16 -2.33 8.04 12.70
C ALA A 16 -3.76 7.54 12.96
N GLY A 17 -4.15 6.41 12.39
CA GLY A 17 -5.44 5.78 12.62
C GLY A 17 -5.72 5.55 14.11
N LYS A 18 -4.75 5.02 14.86
CA LYS A 18 -4.87 4.83 16.32
C LYS A 18 -5.12 6.13 17.05
N ASN A 19 -4.40 7.20 16.69
CA ASN A 19 -4.55 8.51 17.31
C ASN A 19 -5.94 9.12 17.09
N PHE A 20 -6.62 8.74 15.99
CA PHE A 20 -7.99 9.17 15.69
C PHE A 20 -9.07 8.14 16.11
N GLY A 21 -8.72 7.10 16.87
CA GLY A 21 -9.67 6.05 17.28
C GLY A 21 -10.16 5.16 16.13
N ILE A 22 -9.44 5.13 15.02
CA ILE A 22 -9.73 4.29 13.86
C ILE A 22 -9.08 2.91 14.09
N ALA A 23 -9.87 1.84 13.98
CA ALA A 23 -9.36 0.48 14.03
C ALA A 23 -8.28 0.24 12.97
N GLU A 24 -7.21 -0.50 13.31
CA GLU A 24 -6.08 -0.74 12.39
C GLU A 24 -6.53 -1.35 11.05
N GLU A 25 -7.59 -2.16 11.08
CA GLU A 25 -8.17 -2.82 9.90
C GLU A 25 -8.79 -1.83 8.91
N LYS A 26 -9.13 -0.63 9.39
CA LYS A 26 -9.67 0.48 8.59
C LYS A 26 -8.58 1.46 8.16
N ALA A 27 -7.35 1.33 8.65
CA ALA A 27 -6.22 2.12 8.17
C ALA A 27 -5.84 1.66 6.77
N ASN A 28 -5.73 2.61 5.86
CA ASN A 28 -5.51 2.34 4.45
C ASN A 28 -4.60 3.40 3.83
N ILE A 29 -3.69 2.98 2.97
CA ILE A 29 -2.84 3.87 2.18
C ILE A 29 -3.46 4.11 0.81
N THR A 30 -3.15 5.28 0.25
CA THR A 30 -3.55 5.64 -1.11
C THR A 30 -2.32 5.68 -2.01
N LEU A 31 -2.38 5.00 -3.15
CA LEU A 31 -1.29 4.96 -4.13
C LEU A 31 -1.80 5.44 -5.49
N VAL A 32 -1.00 6.27 -6.16
CA VAL A 32 -1.19 6.60 -7.57
C VAL A 32 -0.37 5.63 -8.40
N THR A 33 -1.02 4.98 -9.36
CA THR A 33 -0.38 4.03 -10.27
C THR A 33 -0.58 4.47 -11.72
N PRO A 34 0.42 4.29 -12.60
CA PRO A 34 0.27 4.67 -14.00
C PRO A 34 -0.72 3.76 -14.73
N LYS A 35 -1.23 4.24 -15.87
CA LYS A 35 -2.08 3.43 -16.77
C LYS A 35 -1.38 2.11 -17.12
N GLY A 36 -2.08 1.00 -16.92
CA GLY A 36 -1.55 -0.33 -17.24
C GLY A 36 -0.64 -0.96 -16.18
N TRP A 37 -0.45 -0.30 -15.02
CA TRP A 37 0.28 -0.90 -13.91
C TRP A 37 -0.30 -2.26 -13.51
N ARG A 38 0.60 -3.24 -13.34
CA ARG A 38 0.27 -4.58 -12.87
C ARG A 38 0.82 -4.75 -11.47
N ALA A 39 -0.06 -5.15 -10.56
CA ALA A 39 0.34 -5.41 -9.20
C ALA A 39 1.37 -6.55 -9.15
N PRO A 40 2.41 -6.45 -8.31
CA PRO A 40 3.34 -7.55 -8.10
C PRO A 40 2.65 -8.84 -7.63
N PRO A 41 3.32 -10.00 -7.74
CA PRO A 41 2.78 -11.25 -7.23
C PRO A 41 2.35 -11.13 -5.76
N LYS A 42 1.15 -11.65 -5.47
CA LYS A 42 0.54 -11.66 -4.13
C LYS A 42 0.34 -10.27 -3.51
N PHE A 43 0.46 -9.19 -4.29
CA PHE A 43 0.18 -7.85 -3.81
C PHE A 43 -1.29 -7.74 -3.34
N PRO A 44 -1.58 -7.04 -2.23
CA PRO A 44 -2.94 -6.95 -1.71
C PRO A 44 -3.94 -6.38 -2.70
N ARG A 45 -5.17 -6.89 -2.66
CA ARG A 45 -6.29 -6.29 -3.40
C ARG A 45 -6.68 -4.98 -2.73
N GLY A 46 -6.83 -3.94 -3.55
CA GLY A 46 -7.31 -2.63 -3.14
C GLY A 46 -8.61 -2.26 -3.83
N HIS A 47 -9.05 -1.03 -3.59
CA HIS A 47 -10.22 -0.43 -4.21
C HIS A 47 -9.79 0.74 -5.10
N LEU A 48 -10.30 0.80 -6.33
CA LEU A 48 -10.04 1.92 -7.24
C LEU A 48 -10.93 3.09 -6.83
N LEU A 49 -10.33 4.23 -6.48
CA LEU A 49 -11.05 5.45 -6.09
C LEU A 49 -11.35 6.32 -7.31
N GLN A 50 -10.36 6.52 -8.17
CA GLN A 50 -10.46 7.44 -9.29
C GLN A 50 -9.53 7.03 -10.44
N VAL A 51 -9.99 7.24 -11.67
CA VAL A 51 -9.11 7.31 -12.86
C VAL A 51 -8.98 8.79 -13.22
N LYS A 52 -7.75 9.29 -13.27
CA LYS A 52 -7.43 10.67 -13.66
C LYS A 52 -7.51 10.82 -15.17
N GLU A 53 -7.63 12.05 -15.66
CA GLU A 53 -7.68 12.38 -17.10
C GLU A 53 -6.46 11.87 -17.86
N ASN A 54 -5.28 11.90 -17.23
CA ASN A 54 -4.03 11.38 -17.80
C ASN A 54 -3.94 9.83 -17.81
N GLY A 55 -4.95 9.13 -17.28
CA GLY A 55 -5.03 7.68 -17.20
C GLY A 55 -4.41 7.07 -15.94
N ASP A 56 -3.79 7.87 -15.07
CA ASP A 56 -3.34 7.40 -13.77
C ASP A 56 -4.51 6.96 -12.91
N ARG A 57 -4.25 6.00 -12.02
CA ARG A 57 -5.28 5.38 -11.18
C ARG A 57 -4.92 5.59 -9.71
N LEU A 58 -5.87 6.17 -8.98
CA LEU A 58 -5.81 6.35 -7.53
C LEU A 58 -6.45 5.13 -6.87
N TRP A 59 -5.67 4.40 -6.07
CA TRP A 59 -6.11 3.20 -5.38
C TRP A 59 -6.00 3.33 -3.88
N HIS A 60 -6.89 2.64 -3.18
CA HIS A 60 -6.87 2.48 -1.74
C HIS A 60 -6.49 1.04 -1.38
N PHE A 61 -5.54 0.85 -0.46
CA PHE A 61 -5.11 -0.46 -0.01
C PHE A 61 -5.08 -0.55 1.52
N PRO A 62 -5.48 -1.69 2.12
CA PRO A 62 -5.35 -1.89 3.56
C PRO A 62 -3.89 -1.85 4.00
N SER A 63 -3.53 -0.89 4.88
CA SER A 63 -2.15 -0.61 5.29
C SER A 63 -1.49 -1.86 5.87
N LYS A 64 -2.23 -2.61 6.71
CA LYS A 64 -1.75 -3.85 7.36
C LYS A 64 -1.38 -4.94 6.35
N ARG A 65 -2.16 -5.08 5.27
CA ARG A 65 -1.90 -6.08 4.23
C ARG A 65 -0.72 -5.69 3.34
N VAL A 66 -0.60 -4.39 3.02
CA VAL A 66 0.55 -3.89 2.26
C VAL A 66 1.82 -4.03 3.08
N LEU A 67 1.80 -3.66 4.36
CA LEU A 67 2.93 -3.85 5.28
C LEU A 67 3.39 -5.32 5.34
N ALA A 68 2.45 -6.25 5.49
CA ALA A 68 2.77 -7.69 5.50
C ALA A 68 3.40 -8.14 4.17
N TRP A 69 2.89 -7.65 3.03
CA TRP A 69 3.45 -7.94 1.72
C TRP A 69 4.87 -7.38 1.55
N VAL A 70 5.11 -6.13 1.95
CA VAL A 70 6.43 -5.49 1.87
C VAL A 70 7.46 -6.28 2.68
N ARG A 71 7.14 -6.63 3.93
CA ARG A 71 8.02 -7.43 4.79
C ARG A 71 8.29 -8.82 4.22
N ALA A 72 7.28 -9.46 3.65
CA ALA A 72 7.43 -10.76 3.00
C ALA A 72 8.31 -10.68 1.75
N ALA A 73 8.16 -9.61 0.95
CA ALA A 73 8.98 -9.38 -0.23
C ALA A 73 10.44 -9.08 0.14
N ALA A 74 10.69 -8.27 1.17
CA ALA A 74 12.03 -7.99 1.69
C ALA A 74 12.74 -9.27 2.17
N LYS A 75 12.03 -10.17 2.85
CA LYS A 75 12.57 -11.47 3.30
C LYS A 75 12.94 -12.40 2.14
N GLN A 76 12.24 -12.31 1.01
CA GLN A 76 12.51 -13.12 -0.18
C GLN A 76 13.64 -12.55 -1.05
N GLY A 77 13.98 -11.27 -0.91
CA GLY A 77 15.07 -10.60 -1.63
C GLY A 77 16.45 -10.67 -0.95
N GLY A 78 16.59 -11.38 0.18
CA GLY A 78 17.83 -11.53 0.96
C GLY A 78 18.73 -12.71 0.53
N ALA A 79 18.67 -13.11 -0.74
CA ALA A 79 19.59 -14.05 -1.36
C ALA A 79 19.72 -13.67 -2.85
N ALA A 80 20.53 -12.64 -3.11
CA ALA A 80 21.05 -12.32 -4.43
C ALA A 80 22.49 -11.85 -4.25
#